data_AF-A0A9E3QL74-F1
#
_entry.id   AF-A0A9E3QL74-F1
#
_cell.length_a   1.000
_cell.length_b   1.000
_cell.length_c   1.000
_cell.angle_alpha   90.00
_cell.angle_beta   90.00
_cell.angle_gamma   90.00
#
_symmetry.space_group_name_H-M   'P 1'
#
loop_
_entity.id
_entity.type
_entity.pdbx_description
1 polymer ?
#
loop_
_entity_poly.entity_id
_entity_poly.type
_entity_poly.pdbx_seq_one_letter_code
_entity_poly.pdbx_strand_id
1 'polypeptide(L)'
;STPTPPDALRYGVELTGLKSVHRLCDGKQTLFLVDRAGRLAGIVDIGRWAAEIAGPDRPEVPCARDYEAHARATRAAGHVCLVLSPNQEIKLFAGGVQAFAFAHGRGRILDAGGMYAVWEEAVADRGLARTLFQAALNLAEGRQGALFVVLSDPSAAVGHLIAPHDLLAAEAPAGPPPELALRDPLAKRALHYLARGRDAIGLDPPVLEALASLDGALAVDRSGRLLTFGAILRHDASDLPALTAAEGARTTAALVASRFGPVLKVSEDGVVSCFLDGARVWDL
;
A
#
# COMPACT_ATOMS: atom_id res chain seq x y z
N SER A 1 31.86 -1.28 4.25
CA SER A 1 31.79 -0.06 3.42
C SER A 1 32.81 -0.17 2.30
N THR A 2 32.40 0.12 1.07
CA THR A 2 33.31 0.27 -0.07
C THR A 2 34.21 1.48 0.16
N PRO A 3 35.54 1.38 0.03
CA PRO A 3 36.43 2.53 0.18
C PRO A 3 36.16 3.56 -0.93
N THR A 4 36.06 4.84 -0.56
CA THR A 4 35.91 5.94 -1.52
C THR A 4 37.16 6.04 -2.41
N PRO A 5 37.02 6.05 -3.75
CA PRO A 5 38.14 6.25 -4.66
C PRO A 5 38.86 7.59 -4.42
N PRO A 6 40.18 7.67 -4.62
CA PRO A 6 40.94 8.91 -4.40
C PRO A 6 40.53 10.05 -5.35
N ASP A 7 39.98 9.71 -6.52
CA ASP A 7 39.47 10.60 -7.55
C ASP A 7 37.97 10.91 -7.42
N ALA A 8 37.33 10.47 -6.33
CA ALA A 8 35.91 10.70 -6.10
C ALA A 8 35.55 12.19 -6.05
N LEU A 9 34.67 12.60 -6.96
CA LEU A 9 34.16 13.97 -7.03
C LEU A 9 33.22 14.28 -5.86
N ARG A 10 33.14 15.56 -5.48
CA ARG A 10 32.15 16.01 -4.49
C ARG A 10 30.75 15.87 -5.06
N TYR A 11 29.86 15.22 -4.33
CA TYR A 11 28.45 15.12 -4.68
C TYR A 11 27.78 16.46 -4.38
N GLY A 12 27.34 17.16 -5.43
CA GLY A 12 26.78 18.51 -5.34
C GLY A 12 26.33 19.02 -6.70
N VAL A 13 25.90 20.29 -6.74
CA VAL A 13 25.25 20.93 -7.89
C VAL A 13 26.04 20.78 -9.19
N GLU A 14 27.36 20.94 -9.13
CA GLU A 14 28.26 20.83 -10.29
C GLU A 14 28.20 19.43 -10.92
N LEU A 15 28.30 18.38 -10.09
CA LEU A 15 28.24 16.99 -10.54
C LEU A 15 26.84 16.62 -11.03
N THR A 16 25.80 17.02 -10.28
CA THR A 16 24.40 16.73 -10.64
C THR A 16 23.93 17.55 -11.84
N GLY A 17 24.64 18.61 -12.24
CA GLY A 17 24.34 19.37 -13.45
C GLY A 17 24.78 18.67 -14.75
N LEU A 18 25.60 17.62 -14.65
CA LEU A 18 26.04 16.85 -15.81
C LEU A 18 24.91 15.94 -16.32
N LYS A 19 24.51 16.11 -17.58
CA LYS A 19 23.43 15.31 -18.20
C LYS A 19 23.66 13.80 -18.14
N SER A 20 24.92 13.36 -18.19
CA SER A 20 25.29 11.95 -18.10
C SER A 20 25.01 11.34 -16.73
N VAL A 21 25.14 12.11 -15.65
CA VAL A 21 24.97 11.64 -14.27
C VAL A 21 23.53 11.20 -14.01
N HIS A 22 22.53 11.93 -14.53
CA HIS A 22 21.13 11.53 -14.40
C HIS A 22 20.77 10.18 -15.03
N ARG A 23 21.59 9.66 -15.95
CA ARG A 23 21.34 8.35 -16.61
C ARG A 23 21.91 7.17 -15.83
N LEU A 24 22.69 7.43 -14.79
CA LEU A 24 23.40 6.40 -14.01
C LEU A 24 22.64 5.98 -12.74
N CYS A 25 21.56 6.68 -12.40
CA CYS A 25 20.79 6.49 -11.19
C CYS A 25 19.31 6.72 -11.49
N ASP A 26 18.50 5.68 -11.31
CA ASP A 26 17.04 5.74 -11.43
C ASP A 26 16.34 5.94 -10.06
N GLY A 27 17.09 5.89 -8.96
CA GLY A 27 16.59 6.07 -7.60
C GLY A 27 15.77 4.89 -7.05
N LYS A 28 15.50 3.86 -7.86
CA LYS A 28 14.74 2.65 -7.47
C LYS A 28 15.64 1.42 -7.38
N GLN A 29 16.43 1.15 -8.41
CA GLN A 29 17.37 0.03 -8.47
C GLN A 29 18.80 0.50 -8.33
N THR A 30 19.13 1.62 -8.98
CA THR A 30 20.48 2.18 -8.99
C THR A 30 20.54 3.46 -8.17
N LEU A 31 21.53 3.55 -7.28
CA LEU A 31 21.73 4.69 -6.39
C LEU A 31 23.17 5.17 -6.38
N PHE A 32 23.33 6.47 -6.17
CA PHE A 32 24.62 7.07 -5.84
C PHE A 32 24.93 6.85 -4.36
N LEU A 33 26.07 6.22 -4.07
CA LEU A 33 26.60 6.11 -2.72
C LEU A 33 27.48 7.32 -2.42
N VAL A 34 27.11 8.09 -1.41
CA VAL A 34 27.86 9.27 -0.97
C VAL A 34 28.47 8.99 0.40
N ASP A 35 29.77 9.25 0.54
CA ASP A 35 30.47 9.07 1.81
C ASP A 35 30.19 10.21 2.80
N ARG A 36 30.67 10.06 4.04
CA ARG A 36 30.48 11.08 5.10
C ARG A 36 31.16 12.42 4.80
N ALA A 37 32.12 12.46 3.88
CA ALA A 37 32.76 13.69 3.41
C ALA A 37 31.99 14.34 2.25
N GLY A 38 30.87 13.76 1.82
CA GLY A 38 30.07 14.26 0.71
C GLY A 38 30.66 13.93 -0.66
N ARG A 39 31.51 12.90 -0.77
CA ARG A 39 32.09 12.46 -2.05
C ARG A 39 31.29 11.32 -2.64
N LEU A 40 31.14 11.30 -3.96
CA LEU A 40 30.51 10.21 -4.69
C LEU A 40 31.42 8.98 -4.66
N ALA A 41 31.17 8.09 -3.72
CA ALA A 41 31.97 6.88 -3.51
C ALA A 41 31.69 5.79 -4.57
N GLY A 42 30.51 5.83 -5.20
CA GLY A 42 30.20 4.95 -6.31
C GLY A 42 28.73 4.94 -6.70
N ILE A 43 28.39 4.00 -7.57
CA ILE A 43 27.02 3.66 -7.98
C ILE A 43 26.77 2.23 -7.52
N VAL A 44 25.62 1.99 -6.90
CA VAL A 44 25.25 0.69 -6.34
C VAL A 44 23.92 0.23 -6.88
N ASP A 45 23.78 -1.09 -7.04
CA ASP A 45 22.47 -1.74 -7.01
C ASP A 45 22.01 -1.81 -5.55
N ILE A 46 20.88 -1.19 -5.24
CA ILE A 46 20.40 -1.05 -3.85
C ILE A 46 19.95 -2.38 -3.26
N GLY A 47 19.41 -3.28 -4.08
CA GLY A 47 18.97 -4.60 -3.62
C GLY A 47 20.14 -5.42 -3.10
N ARG A 48 21.20 -5.50 -3.92
CA ARG A 48 22.46 -6.15 -3.57
C ARG A 48 23.14 -5.46 -2.39
N TRP A 49 23.26 -4.13 -2.43
CA TRP A 49 23.95 -3.38 -1.38
C TRP A 49 23.25 -3.53 -0.03
N ALA A 50 21.92 -3.41 0.01
CA ALA A 50 21.13 -3.62 1.21
C ALA A 50 21.30 -5.04 1.78
N ALA A 51 21.34 -6.06 0.91
CA ALA A 51 21.56 -7.44 1.33
C ALA A 51 22.94 -7.65 1.96
N GLU A 52 23.98 -7.00 1.42
CA GLU A 52 25.36 -7.08 1.95
C GLU A 52 25.50 -6.41 3.32
N ILE A 53 24.79 -5.32 3.59
CA ILE A 53 24.97 -4.53 4.84
C ILE A 53 23.94 -4.81 5.94
N ALA A 54 22.72 -5.20 5.58
CA ALA A 54 21.60 -5.34 6.50
C ALA A 54 20.92 -6.73 6.42
N GLY A 55 21.38 -7.60 5.50
CA GLY A 55 20.80 -8.92 5.29
C GLY A 55 19.52 -8.93 4.46
N PRO A 56 18.93 -10.12 4.24
CA PRO A 56 17.76 -10.30 3.39
C PRO A 56 16.42 -10.02 4.10
N ASP A 57 16.43 -9.83 5.42
CA ASP A 57 15.21 -9.75 6.22
C ASP A 57 14.36 -8.53 5.86
N ARG A 58 13.06 -8.76 5.68
CA ARG A 58 12.11 -7.69 5.35
C ARG A 58 12.11 -6.57 6.42
N PRO A 59 11.81 -5.32 6.04
CA PRO A 59 11.54 -4.25 7.00
C PRO A 59 10.47 -4.67 8.01
N GLU A 60 10.68 -4.34 9.28
CA GLU A 60 9.69 -4.58 10.34
C GLU A 60 8.40 -3.83 10.03
N VAL A 61 8.53 -2.52 9.79
CA VAL A 61 7.45 -1.66 9.28
C VAL A 61 7.41 -1.77 7.75
N PRO A 62 6.26 -2.15 7.15
CA PRO A 62 6.14 -2.18 5.69
C PRO A 62 6.34 -0.81 5.06
N CYS A 63 6.93 -0.79 3.87
CA CYS A 63 6.97 0.35 2.95
C CYS A 63 6.60 -0.17 1.55
N ALA A 64 6.35 0.71 0.58
CA ALA A 64 6.09 0.25 -0.79
C ALA A 64 7.25 -0.64 -1.29
N ARG A 65 6.91 -1.74 -1.99
CA ARG A 65 7.82 -2.82 -2.40
C ARG A 65 9.05 -2.31 -3.13
N ASP A 66 8.85 -1.33 -4.01
CA ASP A 66 9.90 -0.66 -4.80
C ASP A 66 11.00 -0.03 -3.93
N TYR A 67 10.72 0.25 -2.66
CA TYR A 67 11.66 0.88 -1.73
C TYR A 67 12.04 0.01 -0.52
N GLU A 68 11.68 -1.27 -0.52
CA GLU A 68 12.08 -2.18 0.57
C GLU A 68 13.60 -2.25 0.73
N ALA A 69 14.33 -2.23 -0.39
CA ALA A 69 15.79 -2.23 -0.36
C ALA A 69 16.33 -0.95 0.31
N HIS A 70 15.78 0.21 -0.01
CA HIS A 70 16.16 1.50 0.59
C HIS A 70 15.90 1.52 2.09
N ALA A 71 14.72 1.04 2.50
CA ALA A 71 14.39 0.88 3.91
C ALA A 71 15.42 -0.02 4.60
N ARG A 72 15.63 -1.26 4.12
CA ARG A 72 16.63 -2.19 4.69
C ARG A 72 18.01 -1.57 4.79
N ALA A 73 18.46 -0.88 3.74
CA ALA A 73 19.80 -0.33 3.68
C ALA A 73 20.08 0.75 4.74
N THR A 74 19.01 1.36 5.27
CA THR A 74 19.09 2.40 6.30
C THR A 74 18.91 1.87 7.72
N ARG A 75 18.66 0.57 7.90
CA ARG A 75 18.41 -0.05 9.22
C ARG A 75 19.65 -0.03 10.12
N ALA A 76 20.83 -0.16 9.53
CA ALA A 76 22.10 -0.23 10.24
C ALA A 76 23.07 0.87 9.79
N ALA A 77 24.10 1.11 10.60
CA ALA A 77 25.22 1.99 10.29
C ALA A 77 24.90 3.49 10.04
N GLY A 78 23.68 3.94 10.36
CA GLY A 78 23.28 5.34 10.26
C GLY A 78 23.18 5.85 8.83
N HIS A 79 22.94 4.96 7.87
CA HIS A 79 22.69 5.36 6.49
C HIS A 79 21.33 6.06 6.37
N VAL A 80 21.27 7.03 5.46
CA VAL A 80 20.05 7.72 5.06
C VAL A 80 19.93 7.58 3.56
N CYS A 81 18.72 7.30 3.08
CA CYS A 81 18.44 7.21 1.66
C CYS A 81 17.46 8.29 1.25
N LEU A 82 17.82 9.07 0.22
CA LEU A 82 16.96 10.08 -0.38
C LEU A 82 16.60 9.64 -1.79
N VAL A 83 15.31 9.63 -2.11
CA VAL A 83 14.80 9.18 -3.41
C VAL A 83 13.90 10.25 -4.00
N LEU A 84 14.12 10.55 -5.28
CA LEU A 84 13.13 11.25 -6.10
C LEU A 84 12.34 10.18 -6.88
N SER A 85 11.07 9.99 -6.53
CA SER A 85 10.24 8.96 -7.15
C SER A 85 9.78 9.38 -8.55
N PRO A 86 9.35 8.43 -9.41
CA PRO A 86 8.70 8.75 -10.69
C PRO A 86 7.44 9.61 -10.55
N ASN A 87 6.81 9.58 -9.37
CA ASN A 87 5.65 10.42 -9.02
C ASN A 87 6.05 11.86 -8.63
N GLN A 88 7.32 12.25 -8.83
CA GLN A 88 7.87 13.56 -8.47
C GLN A 88 7.81 13.84 -6.97
N GLU A 89 7.92 12.79 -6.15
CA GLU A 89 7.95 12.91 -4.69
C GLU A 89 9.37 12.74 -4.18
N ILE A 90 9.68 13.44 -3.08
CA ILE A 90 10.92 13.19 -2.36
C ILE A 90 10.60 12.28 -1.19
N LYS A 91 11.20 11.08 -1.16
CA LYS A 91 11.07 10.14 -0.05
C LYS A 91 12.41 10.04 0.68
N LEU A 92 12.37 10.03 2.00
CA LEU A 92 13.53 9.84 2.85
C LEU A 92 13.34 8.60 3.71
N PHE A 93 14.30 7.69 3.63
CA PHE A 93 14.38 6.50 4.47
C PHE A 93 15.52 6.65 5.46
N ALA A 94 15.24 6.31 6.71
CA ALA A 94 16.20 6.30 7.80
C ALA A 94 15.77 5.25 8.83
N GLY A 95 16.74 4.53 9.42
CA GLY A 95 16.45 3.56 10.48
C GLY A 95 15.54 2.41 10.08
N GLY A 96 15.45 2.07 8.78
CA GLY A 96 14.58 0.97 8.34
C GLY A 96 13.18 1.40 7.91
N VAL A 97 12.83 2.68 7.98
CA VAL A 97 11.47 3.18 7.72
C VAL A 97 11.47 4.39 6.78
N GLN A 98 10.34 4.67 6.13
CA GLN A 98 10.12 5.92 5.41
C GLN A 98 9.79 7.02 6.42
N ALA A 99 10.78 7.83 6.80
CA ALA A 99 10.65 8.82 7.87
C ALA A 99 10.06 10.16 7.37
N PHE A 100 10.15 10.44 6.07
CA PHE A 100 9.63 11.66 5.49
C PHE A 100 9.21 11.48 4.04
N ALA A 101 8.17 12.22 3.64
CA ALA A 101 7.77 12.39 2.25
C ALA A 101 7.46 13.85 1.93
N PHE A 102 7.84 14.30 0.75
CA PHE A 102 7.38 15.53 0.13
C PHE A 102 6.57 15.19 -1.12
N ALA A 103 5.29 15.51 -1.10
CA ALA A 103 4.36 15.29 -2.20
C ALA A 103 3.35 16.43 -2.26
N HIS A 104 2.88 16.78 -3.47
CA HIS A 104 1.88 17.83 -3.67
C HIS A 104 2.24 19.18 -2.99
N GLY A 105 3.52 19.54 -2.99
CA GLY A 105 4.01 20.77 -2.38
C GLY A 105 4.07 20.77 -0.84
N ARG A 106 3.86 19.62 -0.20
CA ARG A 106 3.83 19.49 1.27
C ARG A 106 4.82 18.43 1.74
N GLY A 107 5.68 18.82 2.67
CA GLY A 107 6.55 17.90 3.41
C GLY A 107 5.84 17.37 4.65
N ARG A 108 6.00 16.08 4.93
CA ARG A 108 5.46 15.41 6.12
C ARG A 108 6.52 14.51 6.73
N ILE A 109 6.71 14.64 8.04
CA ILE A 109 7.37 13.61 8.84
C ILE A 109 6.35 12.51 9.05
N LEU A 110 6.74 11.27 8.83
CA LEU A 110 5.86 10.10 8.87
C LEU A 110 6.19 9.23 10.08
N ASP A 111 5.16 8.82 10.79
CA ASP A 111 5.25 7.75 11.80
C ASP A 111 4.59 6.48 11.24
N ALA A 112 5.19 5.92 10.18
CA ALA A 112 4.69 4.71 9.54
C ALA A 112 4.65 3.52 10.52
N GLY A 113 5.56 3.49 11.51
CA GLY A 113 5.60 2.47 12.54
C GLY A 113 4.39 2.53 13.47
N GLY A 114 4.09 3.72 14.02
CA GLY A 114 2.92 3.93 14.86
C GLY A 114 1.61 3.70 14.10
N MET A 115 1.51 4.18 12.85
CA MET A 115 0.32 3.97 12.00
C MET A 115 0.10 2.48 11.70
N TYR A 116 1.16 1.73 11.39
CA TYR A 116 1.07 0.29 11.17
C TYR A 116 0.71 -0.46 12.46
N ALA A 117 1.25 -0.07 13.62
CA ALA A 117 0.91 -0.70 14.90
C ALA A 117 -0.58 -0.56 15.24
N VAL A 118 -1.16 0.63 15.03
CA VAL A 118 -2.61 0.87 15.20
C VAL A 118 -3.43 -0.04 14.27
N TRP A 119 -2.99 -0.20 13.02
CA TRP A 119 -3.64 -1.09 12.06
C TRP A 119 -3.52 -2.56 12.45
N GLU A 120 -2.32 -3.01 12.85
CA GLU A 120 -2.04 -4.38 13.27
C GLU A 120 -2.90 -4.78 14.48
N GLU A 121 -2.99 -3.89 15.48
CA GLU A 121 -3.84 -4.10 16.65
C GLU A 121 -5.31 -4.22 16.26
N ALA A 122 -5.80 -3.34 15.39
CA ALA A 122 -7.20 -3.34 14.96
C ALA A 122 -7.60 -4.60 14.18
N VAL A 123 -6.70 -5.11 13.33
CA VAL A 123 -6.93 -6.34 12.54
C VAL A 123 -6.84 -7.60 13.41
N ALA A 124 -6.05 -7.58 14.49
CA ALA A 124 -5.84 -8.69 15.42
C ALA A 124 -5.25 -9.97 14.80
N ASP A 125 -4.74 -9.90 13.57
CA ASP A 125 -3.92 -10.92 12.92
C ASP A 125 -2.73 -10.24 12.21
N ARG A 126 -1.51 -10.53 12.67
CA ARG A 126 -0.29 -9.89 12.17
C ARG A 126 -0.01 -10.19 10.70
N GLY A 127 -0.29 -11.42 10.25
CA GLY A 127 -0.05 -11.86 8.88
C GLY A 127 -0.97 -11.14 7.91
N LEU A 128 -2.26 -11.10 8.23
CA LEU A 128 -3.29 -10.39 7.48
C LEU A 128 -3.02 -8.88 7.48
N ALA A 129 -2.77 -8.30 8.66
CA ALA A 129 -2.49 -6.88 8.80
C ALA A 129 -1.32 -6.46 7.91
N ARG A 130 -0.21 -7.20 7.96
CA ARG A 130 0.96 -6.96 7.10
C ARG A 130 0.60 -7.07 5.62
N THR A 131 -0.13 -8.12 5.25
CA THR A 131 -0.47 -8.41 3.85
C THR A 131 -1.31 -7.28 3.23
N LEU A 132 -2.38 -6.87 3.92
CA LEU A 132 -3.26 -5.80 3.44
C LEU A 132 -2.58 -4.44 3.46
N PHE A 133 -1.80 -4.14 4.49
CA PHE A 133 -1.06 -2.87 4.59
C PHE A 133 0.02 -2.77 3.50
N GLN A 134 0.76 -3.85 3.26
CA GLN A 134 1.73 -3.91 2.17
C GLN A 134 1.08 -3.70 0.80
N ALA A 135 -0.06 -4.36 0.55
CA ALA A 135 -0.81 -4.18 -0.69
C ALA A 135 -1.29 -2.71 -0.84
N ALA A 136 -1.79 -2.11 0.24
CA ALA A 136 -2.21 -0.72 0.26
C ALA A 136 -1.07 0.25 -0.09
N LEU A 137 0.13 0.05 0.49
CA LEU A 137 1.30 0.87 0.19
C LEU A 137 1.79 0.71 -1.26
N ASN A 138 1.71 -0.51 -1.82
CA ASN A 138 2.10 -0.76 -3.21
C ASN A 138 1.13 -0.09 -4.18
N LEU A 139 -0.18 -0.19 -3.91
CA LEU A 139 -1.22 0.49 -4.70
C LEU A 139 -1.09 2.02 -4.59
N ALA A 140 -0.78 2.52 -3.39
CA ALA A 140 -0.52 3.94 -3.19
C ALA A 140 0.66 4.45 -4.01
N GLU A 141 1.78 3.70 -4.05
CA GLU A 141 2.93 4.04 -4.89
C GLU A 141 2.58 3.99 -6.39
N GLY A 142 1.75 3.02 -6.79
CA GLY A 142 1.23 2.87 -8.15
C GLY A 142 0.14 3.88 -8.54
N ARG A 143 -0.29 4.76 -7.63
CA ARG A 143 -1.42 5.69 -7.81
C ARG A 143 -2.73 4.97 -8.16
N GLN A 144 -2.95 3.79 -7.59
CA GLN A 144 -4.14 2.99 -7.76
C GLN A 144 -5.02 3.08 -6.51
N GLY A 145 -6.26 3.53 -6.68
CA GLY A 145 -7.23 3.57 -5.60
C GLY A 145 -7.67 2.16 -5.16
N ALA A 146 -7.94 2.00 -3.87
CA ALA A 146 -8.42 0.74 -3.31
C ALA A 146 -9.18 0.98 -2.00
N LEU A 147 -9.99 0.00 -1.61
CA LEU A 147 -10.69 -0.01 -0.33
C LEU A 147 -10.65 -1.42 0.25
N PHE A 148 -9.89 -1.60 1.33
CA PHE A 148 -9.76 -2.86 2.05
C PHE A 148 -10.63 -2.81 3.31
N VAL A 149 -11.43 -3.85 3.52
CA VAL A 149 -12.32 -3.97 4.68
C VAL A 149 -12.05 -5.30 5.38
N VAL A 150 -11.74 -5.27 6.67
CA VAL A 150 -11.64 -6.47 7.51
C VAL A 150 -12.90 -6.54 8.36
N LEU A 151 -13.80 -7.47 8.05
CA LEU A 151 -15.07 -7.62 8.75
C LEU A 151 -14.88 -8.36 10.07
N SER A 152 -15.29 -7.71 11.15
CA SER A 152 -15.26 -8.29 12.50
C SER A 152 -16.29 -9.39 12.68
N ASP A 153 -17.48 -9.18 12.12
CA ASP A 153 -18.57 -10.16 12.05
C ASP A 153 -19.18 -10.10 10.63
N PRO A 154 -18.80 -11.03 9.74
CA PRO A 154 -19.35 -11.09 8.39
C PRO A 154 -20.88 -11.23 8.36
N SER A 155 -21.48 -11.91 9.35
CA SER A 155 -22.92 -12.16 9.35
C SER A 155 -23.73 -10.87 9.57
N ALA A 156 -23.22 -9.97 10.42
CA ALA A 156 -23.81 -8.64 10.62
C ALA A 156 -23.63 -7.72 9.40
N ALA A 157 -22.51 -7.84 8.68
CA ALA A 157 -22.20 -7.00 7.52
C ALA A 157 -22.93 -7.41 6.24
N VAL A 158 -23.26 -8.69 6.07
CA VAL A 158 -23.99 -9.18 4.89
C VAL A 158 -25.43 -8.69 4.93
N GLY A 159 -25.92 -8.18 3.79
CA GLY A 159 -27.24 -7.56 3.65
C GLY A 159 -27.22 -6.06 3.94
N HIS A 160 -26.48 -5.63 4.96
CA HIS A 160 -26.38 -4.23 5.40
C HIS A 160 -25.27 -3.44 4.70
N LEU A 161 -24.06 -4.01 4.65
CA LEU A 161 -22.88 -3.39 4.03
C LEU A 161 -22.56 -4.04 2.68
N ILE A 162 -22.54 -5.38 2.63
CA ILE A 162 -22.24 -6.15 1.42
C ILE A 162 -23.51 -6.80 0.91
N ALA A 163 -23.83 -6.62 -0.36
CA ALA A 163 -24.96 -7.32 -0.97
C ALA A 163 -24.71 -8.84 -0.92
N PRO A 164 -25.70 -9.67 -0.51
CA PRO A 164 -25.49 -11.13 -0.45
C PRO A 164 -25.00 -11.75 -1.77
N HIS A 165 -25.34 -11.10 -2.88
CA HIS A 165 -25.04 -11.54 -4.22
C HIS A 165 -23.61 -11.16 -4.68
N ASP A 166 -22.94 -10.26 -3.95
CA ASP A 166 -21.53 -9.91 -4.16
C ASP A 166 -20.58 -10.84 -3.39
N LEU A 167 -21.10 -11.73 -2.55
CA LEU A 167 -20.27 -12.68 -1.81
C LEU A 167 -19.62 -13.72 -2.74
N LEU A 168 -18.37 -14.03 -2.43
CA LEU A 168 -17.67 -15.20 -2.94
C LEU A 168 -18.24 -16.43 -2.24
N ALA A 169 -19.29 -17.01 -2.83
CA ALA A 169 -19.83 -18.29 -2.38
C ALA A 169 -18.72 -19.34 -2.31
N ALA A 170 -18.74 -20.16 -1.25
CA ALA A 170 -17.81 -21.28 -1.11
C ALA A 170 -18.01 -22.33 -2.21
N GLU A 171 -19.25 -22.47 -2.68
CA GLU A 171 -19.65 -23.42 -3.70
C GLU A 171 -19.91 -22.72 -5.03
N ALA A 172 -19.51 -23.38 -6.12
CA ALA A 172 -19.84 -22.91 -7.45
C ALA A 172 -21.35 -23.00 -7.66
N PRO A 173 -22.01 -21.95 -8.20
CA PRO A 173 -23.41 -22.05 -8.55
C PRO A 173 -23.62 -23.18 -9.55
N ALA A 174 -24.61 -24.04 -9.30
CA ALA A 174 -25.00 -25.08 -10.23
C ALA A 174 -25.67 -24.43 -11.46
N GLY A 175 -25.02 -24.48 -12.62
CA GLY A 175 -25.55 -23.91 -13.85
C GLY A 175 -24.47 -23.60 -14.89
N PRO A 176 -24.88 -23.25 -16.13
CA PRO A 176 -23.95 -22.78 -17.14
C PRO A 176 -23.25 -21.49 -16.69
N PRO A 177 -22.04 -21.19 -17.20
CA PRO A 177 -21.36 -19.93 -16.92
C PRO A 177 -22.27 -18.73 -17.23
N PRO A 178 -22.19 -17.64 -16.44
CA PRO A 178 -22.96 -16.45 -16.73
C PRO A 178 -22.59 -15.91 -18.12
N GLU A 179 -23.60 -15.54 -18.91
CA GLU A 179 -23.40 -14.94 -20.22
C GLU A 179 -22.85 -13.52 -20.04
N LEU A 180 -21.69 -13.24 -20.66
CA LEU A 180 -21.03 -11.95 -20.55
C LEU A 180 -21.69 -10.92 -21.48
N ALA A 181 -22.63 -10.14 -20.97
CA ALA A 181 -23.12 -8.98 -21.69
C ALA A 181 -22.14 -7.80 -21.53
N LEU A 182 -21.58 -7.32 -22.65
CA LEU A 182 -20.79 -6.08 -22.66
C LEU A 182 -21.65 -4.94 -22.07
N ARG A 183 -21.20 -4.38 -20.93
CA ARG A 183 -21.81 -3.29 -20.13
C ARG A 183 -22.76 -3.71 -18.99
N ASP A 184 -22.83 -4.98 -18.62
CA ASP A 184 -23.52 -5.35 -17.37
C ASP A 184 -22.71 -4.88 -16.14
N PRO A 185 -23.27 -4.05 -15.23
CA PRO A 185 -22.63 -3.72 -13.95
C PRO A 185 -22.24 -4.97 -13.13
N LEU A 186 -22.92 -6.09 -13.36
CA LEU A 186 -22.67 -7.38 -12.74
C LEU A 186 -21.55 -8.18 -13.43
N ALA A 187 -20.94 -7.68 -14.51
CA ALA A 187 -19.83 -8.35 -15.21
C ALA A 187 -18.63 -8.62 -14.28
N LYS A 188 -18.41 -7.78 -13.26
CA LYS A 188 -17.39 -8.02 -12.21
C LYS A 188 -17.65 -9.35 -11.47
N ARG A 189 -18.92 -9.71 -11.27
CA ARG A 189 -19.34 -10.95 -10.58
C ARG A 189 -19.04 -12.20 -11.41
N ALA A 190 -18.94 -12.07 -12.72
CA ALA A 190 -18.48 -13.15 -13.58
C ALA A 190 -17.02 -13.55 -13.29
N LEU A 191 -16.23 -12.67 -12.65
CA LEU A 191 -14.84 -12.95 -12.27
C LEU A 191 -14.72 -13.56 -10.86
N HIS A 192 -15.79 -13.60 -10.06
CA HIS A 192 -15.72 -14.05 -8.67
C HIS A 192 -15.14 -15.47 -8.51
N TYR A 193 -15.31 -16.34 -9.50
CA TYR A 193 -14.75 -17.70 -9.48
C TYR A 193 -13.22 -17.73 -9.32
N LEU A 194 -12.51 -16.67 -9.73
CA LEU A 194 -11.05 -16.58 -9.63
C LEU A 194 -10.55 -16.49 -8.19
N ALA A 195 -11.39 -16.03 -7.25
CA ALA A 195 -11.02 -15.84 -5.84
C ALA A 195 -11.86 -16.68 -4.85
N ARG A 196 -12.75 -17.56 -5.32
CA ARG A 196 -13.58 -18.39 -4.43
C ARG A 196 -12.72 -19.31 -3.58
N GLY A 197 -13.02 -19.35 -2.28
CA GLY A 197 -12.31 -20.17 -1.30
C GLY A 197 -10.84 -19.76 -1.10
N ARG A 198 -10.42 -18.61 -1.61
CA ARG A 198 -9.06 -18.09 -1.44
C ARG A 198 -8.95 -17.26 -0.18
N ASP A 199 -7.75 -17.26 0.37
CA ASP A 199 -7.35 -16.45 1.51
C ASP A 199 -6.42 -15.33 1.04
N ALA A 200 -6.55 -14.13 1.62
CA ALA A 200 -5.74 -12.97 1.24
C ALA A 200 -4.24 -13.17 1.50
N ILE A 201 -3.86 -13.88 2.56
CA ILE A 201 -2.47 -14.22 2.90
C ILE A 201 -1.93 -15.27 1.92
N GLY A 202 -2.80 -16.16 1.43
CA GLY A 202 -2.45 -17.21 0.46
C GLY A 202 -2.47 -16.77 -1.01
N LEU A 203 -2.82 -15.51 -1.31
CA LEU A 203 -2.71 -14.97 -2.66
C LEU A 203 -1.30 -14.47 -2.95
N ASP A 204 -0.86 -14.63 -4.19
CA ASP A 204 0.31 -13.91 -4.67
C ASP A 204 0.05 -12.41 -4.56
N PRO A 205 0.99 -11.61 -4.01
CA PRO A 205 0.75 -10.19 -3.74
C PRO A 205 0.24 -9.39 -4.95
N PRO A 206 0.77 -9.55 -6.19
CA PRO A 206 0.24 -8.85 -7.36
C PRO A 206 -1.21 -9.20 -7.68
N VAL A 207 -1.66 -10.42 -7.36
CA VAL A 207 -3.06 -10.86 -7.57
C VAL A 207 -3.97 -10.16 -6.56
N LEU A 208 -3.58 -10.11 -5.29
CA LEU A 208 -4.33 -9.37 -4.26
C LEU A 208 -4.43 -7.88 -4.62
N GLU A 209 -3.32 -7.26 -5.03
CA GLU A 209 -3.27 -5.87 -5.48
C GLU A 209 -4.20 -5.63 -6.67
N ALA A 210 -4.19 -6.53 -7.67
CA ALA A 210 -5.07 -6.43 -8.83
C ALA A 210 -6.55 -6.50 -8.44
N LEU A 211 -6.94 -7.46 -7.59
CA LEU A 211 -8.31 -7.59 -7.10
C LEU A 211 -8.75 -6.35 -6.30
N ALA A 212 -7.86 -5.80 -5.47
CA ALA A 212 -8.14 -4.63 -4.64
C ALA A 212 -8.21 -3.32 -5.44
N SER A 213 -7.52 -3.24 -6.58
CA SER A 213 -7.54 -2.08 -7.49
C SER A 213 -8.82 -1.97 -8.31
N LEU A 214 -9.64 -3.04 -8.33
CA LEU A 214 -10.93 -3.00 -9.00
C LEU A 214 -11.85 -2.01 -8.29
N ASP A 215 -12.63 -1.29 -9.08
CA ASP A 215 -13.60 -0.34 -8.54
C ASP A 215 -14.60 -1.04 -7.60
N GLY A 216 -14.63 -0.60 -6.35
CA GLY A 216 -15.36 -1.21 -5.23
C GLY A 216 -14.44 -1.55 -4.05
N ALA A 217 -14.95 -2.36 -3.13
CA ALA A 217 -14.23 -2.82 -1.95
C ALA A 217 -13.74 -4.26 -2.12
N LEU A 218 -12.57 -4.55 -1.54
CA LEU A 218 -12.13 -5.90 -1.20
C LEU A 218 -12.40 -6.12 0.29
N ALA A 219 -13.21 -7.13 0.61
CA ALA A 219 -13.52 -7.46 1.99
C ALA A 219 -13.05 -8.87 2.34
N VAL A 220 -12.48 -9.00 3.54
CA VAL A 220 -12.07 -10.26 4.15
C VAL A 220 -12.72 -10.40 5.52
N ASP A 221 -12.80 -11.63 6.04
CA ASP A 221 -13.03 -11.83 7.47
C ASP A 221 -11.72 -11.77 8.26
N ARG A 222 -11.82 -11.87 9.60
CA ARG A 222 -10.65 -11.88 10.50
C ARG A 222 -9.68 -13.03 10.29
N SER A 223 -10.09 -14.12 9.64
CA SER A 223 -9.18 -15.23 9.31
C SER A 223 -8.38 -14.98 8.03
N GLY A 224 -8.69 -13.92 7.28
CA GLY A 224 -8.07 -13.58 6.00
C GLY A 224 -8.84 -14.10 4.79
N ARG A 225 -9.93 -14.84 4.99
CA ARG A 225 -10.73 -15.39 3.90
C ARG A 225 -11.37 -14.26 3.09
N LEU A 226 -11.21 -14.31 1.78
CA LEU A 226 -11.84 -13.35 0.87
C LEU A 226 -13.36 -13.56 0.83
N LEU A 227 -14.09 -12.51 1.14
CA LEU A 227 -15.56 -12.49 1.13
C LEU A 227 -16.09 -11.86 -0.16
N THR A 228 -15.41 -10.83 -0.68
CA THR A 228 -15.78 -10.15 -1.94
C THR A 228 -14.63 -9.29 -2.46
N PHE A 229 -14.68 -8.95 -3.75
CA PHE A 229 -13.85 -7.92 -4.36
C PHE A 229 -14.69 -7.12 -5.38
N GLY A 230 -14.39 -5.84 -5.55
CA GLY A 230 -15.15 -4.96 -6.44
C GLY A 230 -16.60 -4.71 -6.01
N ALA A 231 -16.92 -4.95 -4.73
CA ALA A 231 -18.28 -4.74 -4.20
C ALA A 231 -18.58 -3.26 -3.99
N ILE A 232 -19.78 -2.83 -4.35
CA ILE A 232 -20.28 -1.50 -4.02
C ILE A 232 -20.90 -1.58 -2.62
N LEU A 233 -20.27 -0.90 -1.66
CA LEU A 233 -20.72 -0.95 -0.27
C LEU A 233 -22.02 -0.17 -0.09
N ARG A 234 -23.00 -0.84 0.52
CA ARG A 234 -24.29 -0.27 0.88
C ARG A 234 -24.18 0.58 2.12
N HIS A 235 -24.95 1.64 2.16
CA HIS A 235 -25.09 2.50 3.31
C HIS A 235 -26.46 3.16 3.26
N ASP A 236 -27.13 3.23 4.41
CA ASP A 236 -28.37 3.98 4.52
C ASP A 236 -28.05 5.48 4.60
N ALA A 237 -28.67 6.28 3.72
CA ALA A 237 -28.41 7.71 3.62
C ALA A 237 -28.74 8.48 4.92
N SER A 238 -29.56 7.90 5.81
CA SER A 238 -29.90 8.46 7.13
C SER A 238 -28.76 8.42 8.14
N ASP A 239 -27.77 7.55 7.94
CA ASP A 239 -26.72 7.26 8.92
C ASP A 239 -25.43 8.06 8.69
N LEU A 240 -25.44 8.92 7.66
CA LEU A 240 -24.32 9.76 7.27
C LEU A 240 -24.42 11.14 7.94
N PRO A 241 -23.44 11.53 8.78
CA PRO A 241 -23.34 12.90 9.29
C PRO A 241 -23.23 13.89 8.12
N ALA A 242 -23.87 15.06 8.20
CA ALA A 242 -23.88 16.06 7.12
C ALA A 242 -22.47 16.48 6.61
N LEU A 243 -21.43 16.34 7.44
CA LEU A 243 -20.02 16.58 7.08
C LEU A 243 -19.45 15.54 6.09
N THR A 244 -19.99 14.32 6.03
CA THR A 244 -19.54 13.24 5.13
C THR A 244 -20.03 13.39 3.69
N ALA A 245 -21.03 14.24 3.45
CA ALA A 245 -21.55 14.53 2.10
C ALA A 245 -20.59 15.37 1.24
N ALA A 246 -19.58 16.01 1.85
CA ALA A 246 -18.55 16.78 1.15
C ALA A 246 -17.32 15.93 0.77
N GLU A 247 -17.18 14.71 1.30
CA GLU A 247 -16.08 13.81 1.01
C GLU A 247 -16.44 12.86 -0.16
N GLY A 248 -15.45 12.44 -0.97
CA GLY A 248 -15.71 11.57 -2.13
C GLY A 248 -16.24 10.18 -1.77
N ALA A 249 -16.91 9.51 -2.72
CA ALA A 249 -17.64 8.25 -2.49
C ALA A 249 -16.84 7.14 -1.77
N ARG A 250 -15.53 7.01 -2.07
CA ARG A 250 -14.66 6.01 -1.42
C ARG A 250 -14.39 6.32 0.05
N THR A 251 -14.32 7.59 0.42
CA THR A 251 -14.17 8.02 1.82
C THR A 251 -15.45 7.79 2.61
N THR A 252 -16.61 8.11 2.03
CA THR A 252 -17.91 7.78 2.62
C THR A 252 -18.06 6.27 2.85
N ALA A 253 -17.71 5.46 1.84
CA ALA A 253 -17.72 4.00 1.96
C ALA A 253 -16.77 3.51 3.07
N ALA A 254 -15.58 4.10 3.20
CA ALA A 254 -14.63 3.75 4.25
C ALA A 254 -15.16 4.06 5.65
N LEU A 255 -15.75 5.24 5.85
CA LEU A 255 -16.35 5.63 7.12
C LEU A 255 -17.48 4.69 7.53
N VAL A 256 -18.40 4.37 6.61
CA VAL A 256 -19.51 3.45 6.93
C VAL A 256 -19.01 2.04 7.19
N ALA A 257 -18.13 1.52 6.32
CA ALA A 257 -17.57 0.19 6.48
C ALA A 257 -16.77 0.03 7.78
N SER A 258 -16.14 1.09 8.26
CA SER A 258 -15.33 1.04 9.47
C SER A 258 -16.11 0.72 10.76
N ARG A 259 -17.45 0.85 10.73
CA ARG A 259 -18.34 0.41 11.80
C ARG A 259 -18.46 -1.13 11.89
N PHE A 260 -18.12 -1.83 10.82
CA PHE A 260 -18.15 -3.31 10.74
C PHE A 260 -16.76 -3.95 10.94
N GLY A 261 -15.71 -3.13 11.01
CA GLY A 261 -14.34 -3.54 11.30
C GLY A 261 -13.29 -2.63 10.64
N PRO A 262 -12.00 -2.93 10.77
CA PRO A 262 -10.92 -2.04 10.29
C PRO A 262 -10.95 -1.83 8.77
N VAL A 263 -10.67 -0.60 8.34
CA VAL A 263 -10.66 -0.23 6.92
C VAL A 263 -9.39 0.52 6.54
N LEU A 264 -8.77 0.13 5.42
CA LEU A 264 -7.77 0.94 4.73
C LEU A 264 -8.34 1.46 3.41
N LYS A 265 -8.25 2.77 3.22
CA LYS A 265 -8.55 3.42 1.94
C LYS A 265 -7.23 3.84 1.29
N VAL A 266 -7.07 3.50 0.02
CA VAL A 266 -5.99 4.04 -0.83
C VAL A 266 -6.61 5.02 -1.81
N SER A 267 -6.04 6.21 -1.84
CA SER A 267 -6.39 7.26 -2.78
C SER A 267 -5.48 7.24 -4.01
N GLU A 268 -5.98 7.69 -5.15
CA GLU A 268 -5.20 7.80 -6.40
C GLU A 268 -4.13 8.91 -6.31
N ASP A 269 -4.25 9.82 -5.35
CA ASP A 269 -3.20 10.76 -4.99
C ASP A 269 -2.12 10.15 -4.07
N GLY A 270 -2.16 8.84 -3.80
CA GLY A 270 -1.14 8.11 -3.05
C GLY A 270 -1.28 8.19 -1.53
N VAL A 271 -2.33 8.83 -1.00
CA VAL A 271 -2.61 8.85 0.44
C VAL A 271 -3.25 7.52 0.86
N VAL A 272 -2.72 6.93 1.94
CA VAL A 272 -3.35 5.78 2.61
C VAL A 272 -4.00 6.27 3.90
N SER A 273 -5.27 5.95 4.10
CA SER A 273 -6.04 6.39 5.27
C SER A 273 -6.58 5.17 6.01
N CYS A 274 -6.51 5.18 7.34
CA CYS A 274 -7.13 4.17 8.19
C CYS A 274 -8.39 4.70 8.87
N PHE A 275 -9.43 3.87 8.87
CA PHE A 275 -10.70 4.16 9.50
C PHE A 275 -11.07 3.05 10.47
N LEU A 276 -11.44 3.44 11.69
CA LEU A 276 -11.89 2.56 12.76
C LEU A 276 -13.17 3.16 13.36
N ASP A 277 -14.19 2.33 13.57
CA ASP A 277 -15.42 2.68 14.30
C ASP A 277 -16.09 4.00 13.85
N GLY A 278 -16.19 4.20 12.53
CA GLY A 278 -16.83 5.38 11.95
C GLY A 278 -15.96 6.64 11.92
N ALA A 279 -14.68 6.55 12.27
CA ALA A 279 -13.76 7.69 12.31
C ALA A 279 -12.48 7.42 11.49
N ARG A 280 -11.95 8.47 10.86
CA ARG A 280 -10.60 8.46 10.28
C ARG A 280 -9.59 8.63 11.41
N VAL A 281 -8.67 7.68 11.55
CA VAL A 281 -7.68 7.64 12.64
C VAL A 281 -6.36 8.26 12.22
N TRP A 282 -5.91 8.01 10.99
CA TRP A 282 -4.69 8.61 10.45
C TRP A 282 -4.69 8.64 8.92
N ASP A 283 -3.81 9.48 8.36
CA ASP A 283 -3.45 9.57 6.94
C ASP A 283 -1.92 9.45 6.81
N LEU A 284 -1.47 8.58 5.90
CA LEU A 284 -0.08 8.34 5.53
C LEU A 284 0.19 8.90 4.12
#